data_AF-A0A3C0KXT2-F1
#
_entry.id   AF-A0A3C0KXT2-F1
#
_cell.length_a   1.000
_cell.length_b   1.000
_cell.length_c   1.000
_cell.angle_alpha   90.00
_cell.angle_beta   90.00
_cell.angle_gamma   90.00
#
_symmetry.space_group_name_H-M   'P 1'
#
loop_
_entity.id
_entity.type
_entity.pdbx_description
1 polymer ?
#
loop_
_entity_poly.entity_id
_entity_poly.type
_entity_poly.pdbx_seq_one_letter_code
_entity_poly.pdbx_strand_id
1 'polypeptide(L)'
;QPAYQAVNPGAQLPALMLDDGAVVSEITAICEYLAEHAGGTSLIGDTMQERVETRMWVRRIDLGIVEPLANGFRSSEGAPIFKDRMRIIPHAADDLKALAQDKIQWLDGLMGDKTYICGDRFSLADIMLCVFLEFGASVGQPIDPNNANIVAWHNRVKDRASFAA
;
A
#
# COMPACT_ATOMS: atom_id res chain seq x y z
N GLN A 1 -12.86 12.79 15.18
CA GLN A 1 -12.34 13.08 16.52
C GLN A 1 -11.66 14.45 16.45
N PRO A 2 -12.26 15.51 17.01
CA PRO A 2 -11.75 16.88 16.84
C PRO A 2 -10.29 17.06 17.27
N ALA A 3 -9.85 16.33 18.30
CA ALA A 3 -8.48 16.40 18.79
C ALA A 3 -7.43 15.87 17.80
N TYR A 4 -7.73 14.80 17.05
CA TYR A 4 -6.77 14.22 16.11
C TYR A 4 -6.69 15.00 14.79
N GLN A 5 -7.77 15.70 14.41
CA GLN A 5 -7.78 16.59 13.24
C GLN A 5 -6.81 17.76 13.38
N ALA A 6 -6.44 18.14 14.60
CA ALA A 6 -5.38 19.12 14.85
C ALA A 6 -3.97 18.57 14.56
N VAL A 7 -3.78 17.24 14.57
CA VAL A 7 -2.51 16.58 14.21
C VAL A 7 -2.46 16.30 12.72
N ASN A 8 -3.48 15.63 12.18
CA ASN A 8 -3.62 15.38 10.75
C ASN A 8 -5.00 15.89 10.29
N PRO A 9 -5.07 16.98 9.51
CA PRO A 9 -6.32 17.52 8.96
C PRO A 9 -7.14 16.49 8.18
N GLY A 10 -6.48 15.50 7.55
CA GLY A 10 -7.13 14.39 6.84
C GLY A 10 -7.82 13.38 7.76
N ALA A 11 -7.60 13.45 9.08
CA ALA A 11 -8.13 12.53 10.08
C ALA A 11 -7.82 11.04 9.80
N GLN A 12 -6.70 10.79 9.12
CA GLN A 12 -6.24 9.46 8.74
C GLN A 12 -4.92 9.13 9.45
N LEU A 13 -4.65 7.83 9.54
CA LEU A 13 -3.43 7.27 10.10
C LEU A 13 -2.58 6.68 8.98
N PRO A 14 -1.24 6.65 9.12
CA PRO A 14 -0.44 7.25 10.21
C PRO A 14 -0.13 8.75 10.00
N ALA A 15 0.41 9.39 11.05
CA ALA A 15 1.09 10.68 10.98
C ALA A 15 2.39 10.59 11.79
N LEU A 16 3.48 11.14 11.26
CA LEU A 16 4.80 11.17 11.88
C LEU A 16 5.08 12.58 12.40
N MET A 17 5.31 12.73 13.70
CA MET A 17 5.76 13.98 14.31
C MET A 17 7.29 13.97 14.41
N LEU A 18 7.93 15.01 13.89
CA LEU A 18 9.37 15.19 13.89
C LEU A 18 9.85 15.87 15.18
N ASP A 19 11.16 15.86 15.42
CA ASP A 19 11.78 16.44 16.63
C ASP A 19 11.52 17.96 16.77
N ASP A 20 11.37 18.67 15.66
CA ASP A 20 11.05 20.11 15.63
C ASP A 20 9.54 20.40 15.76
N GLY A 21 8.71 19.37 15.90
CA GLY A 21 7.26 19.46 16.02
C GLY A 21 6.52 19.50 14.68
N ALA A 22 7.20 19.49 13.53
CA ALA A 22 6.55 19.34 12.24
C ALA A 22 5.86 17.98 12.12
N VAL A 23 4.76 17.90 11.35
CA VAL A 23 4.01 16.66 11.12
C VAL A 23 4.04 16.30 9.64
N VAL A 24 4.44 15.07 9.33
CA VAL A 24 4.37 14.47 8.00
C VAL A 24 3.24 13.45 7.99
N SER A 25 2.28 13.59 7.08
CA SER A 25 1.21 12.62 6.83
C SER A 25 1.38 11.98 5.45
N GLU A 26 0.54 10.98 5.14
CA GLU A 26 0.62 10.11 3.96
C GLU A 26 1.75 9.08 4.05
N ILE A 27 1.41 7.79 3.95
CA ILE A 27 2.37 6.68 4.07
C ILE A 27 3.55 6.83 3.09
N THR A 28 3.30 7.29 1.87
CA THR A 28 4.36 7.47 0.87
C THR A 28 5.35 8.56 1.28
N ALA A 29 4.87 9.70 1.79
CA ALA A 29 5.73 10.80 2.23
C ALA A 29 6.47 10.45 3.53
N ILE A 30 5.80 9.77 4.46
CA ILE A 30 6.42 9.27 5.70
C ILE A 30 7.54 8.27 5.37
N CYS A 31 7.28 7.29 4.51
CA CYS A 31 8.29 6.31 4.12
C CYS A 31 9.46 6.94 3.36
N GLU A 32 9.19 7.92 2.50
CA GLU A 32 10.24 8.67 1.79
C GLU A 32 11.11 9.46 2.78
N TYR A 33 10.50 10.19 3.73
CA TYR A 33 11.22 10.88 4.80
C TYR A 33 12.11 9.92 5.61
N LEU A 34 11.56 8.78 6.05
CA LEU A 34 12.30 7.80 6.85
C LEU A 34 13.44 7.15 6.04
N ALA A 35 13.22 6.87 4.76
CA ALA A 35 14.24 6.31 3.88
C ALA A 35 15.41 7.27 3.67
N GLU A 36 15.15 8.57 3.52
CA GLU A 36 16.19 9.58 3.38
C GLU A 36 16.89 9.92 4.72
N HIS A 37 16.17 9.83 5.84
CA HIS A 37 16.69 10.22 7.16
C HIS A 37 17.46 9.10 7.89
N ALA A 38 17.01 7.85 7.80
CA ALA A 38 17.57 6.75 8.62
C ALA A 38 19.01 6.36 8.22
N GLY A 39 19.41 6.64 6.98
CA GLY A 39 20.64 6.09 6.39
C GLY A 39 20.56 4.58 6.19
N GLY A 40 20.91 4.07 5.00
CA GLY A 40 20.84 2.64 4.70
C GLY A 40 20.41 2.35 3.26
N THR A 41 19.91 1.14 3.02
CA THR A 41 19.42 0.72 1.69
C THR A 41 18.26 1.60 1.23
N SER A 42 18.41 2.23 0.07
CA SER A 42 17.39 3.14 -0.46
C SER A 42 16.14 2.39 -0.92
N LEU A 43 15.02 2.62 -0.23
CA LEU A 43 13.70 2.08 -0.58
C LEU A 43 13.05 2.82 -1.76
N ILE A 44 13.54 4.01 -2.09
CA ILE A 44 13.04 4.85 -3.19
C ILE A 44 13.93 4.70 -4.42
N GLY A 45 15.25 4.69 -4.25
CA GLY A 45 16.25 4.59 -5.33
C GLY A 45 17.45 5.51 -5.10
N ASP A 46 18.63 5.08 -5.53
CA ASP A 46 19.87 5.83 -5.41
C ASP A 46 20.12 6.73 -6.63
N THR A 47 19.57 6.34 -7.79
CA THR A 47 19.61 7.14 -9.02
C THR A 47 18.28 7.82 -9.31
N MET A 48 18.30 8.85 -10.16
CA MET A 48 17.07 9.50 -10.64
C MET A 48 16.11 8.49 -11.29
N GLN A 49 16.66 7.57 -12.09
CA GLN A 49 15.91 6.55 -12.82
C GLN A 49 15.19 5.59 -11.87
N GLU A 50 15.90 5.10 -10.85
CA GLU A 50 15.32 4.22 -9.83
C GLU A 50 14.23 4.91 -9.02
N ARG A 51 14.45 6.17 -8.63
CA ARG A 51 13.44 6.97 -7.91
C ARG A 51 12.18 7.16 -8.73
N VAL A 52 12.32 7.47 -10.03
CA VAL A 52 11.17 7.62 -10.94
C VAL A 52 10.43 6.29 -11.09
N GLU A 53 11.15 5.20 -11.27
CA GLU A 53 10.56 3.86 -11.39
C GLU A 53 9.76 3.47 -10.13
N THR A 54 10.35 3.62 -8.94
CA THR A 54 9.67 3.27 -7.69
C THR A 54 8.44 4.15 -7.47
N ARG A 55 8.53 5.47 -7.66
CA ARG A 55 7.38 6.37 -7.51
C ARG A 55 6.26 6.06 -8.51
N MET A 56 6.63 5.70 -9.75
CA MET A 56 5.66 5.26 -10.76
C MET A 56 4.93 3.99 -10.32
N TRP A 57 5.65 2.99 -9.79
CA TRP A 57 5.03 1.75 -9.31
C TRP A 57 4.19 1.95 -8.06
N VAL A 58 4.69 2.71 -7.09
CA VAL A 58 3.92 3.10 -5.89
C VAL A 58 2.60 3.75 -6.31
N ARG A 59 2.62 4.71 -7.25
CA ARG A 59 1.40 5.37 -7.70
C ARG A 59 0.42 4.43 -8.41
N ARG A 60 0.93 3.50 -9.21
CA ARG A 60 0.10 2.47 -9.90
C ARG A 60 -0.56 1.51 -8.91
N ILE A 61 0.18 1.09 -7.88
CA ILE A 61 -0.30 0.19 -6.83
C ILE A 61 -1.33 0.91 -5.96
N ASP A 62 -1.01 2.12 -5.52
CA ASP A 62 -1.85 2.92 -4.65
C ASP A 62 -3.25 3.14 -5.28
N LEU A 63 -3.28 3.72 -6.48
CA LEU A 63 -4.53 4.00 -7.18
C LEU A 63 -5.25 2.76 -7.69
N GLY A 64 -4.49 1.78 -8.16
CA GLY A 64 -5.05 0.67 -8.92
C GLY A 64 -5.43 -0.53 -8.07
N ILE A 65 -4.84 -0.67 -6.88
CA ILE A 65 -5.03 -1.82 -6.00
C ILE A 65 -5.47 -1.34 -4.62
N VAL A 66 -4.66 -0.52 -3.96
CA VAL A 66 -4.86 -0.16 -2.55
C VAL A 66 -6.13 0.63 -2.33
N GLU A 67 -6.33 1.69 -3.10
CA GLU A 67 -7.51 2.56 -3.01
C GLU A 67 -8.81 1.78 -3.26
N PRO A 68 -8.98 1.04 -4.37
CA PRO A 68 -10.19 0.25 -4.60
C PRO A 68 -10.38 -0.86 -3.54
N LEU A 69 -9.33 -1.57 -3.14
CA LEU A 69 -9.41 -2.61 -2.08
C LEU A 69 -9.90 -2.03 -0.76
N ALA A 70 -9.33 -0.91 -0.32
CA ALA A 70 -9.68 -0.25 0.93
C ALA A 70 -11.09 0.36 0.87
N ASN A 71 -11.47 0.97 -0.25
CA ASN A 71 -12.80 1.54 -0.42
C ASN A 71 -13.90 0.46 -0.55
N GLY A 72 -13.58 -0.68 -1.18
CA GLY A 72 -14.42 -1.87 -1.20
C GLY A 72 -14.71 -2.34 0.23
N PHE A 73 -13.67 -2.54 1.05
CA PHE A 73 -13.82 -2.87 2.47
C PHE A 73 -14.64 -1.83 3.25
N ARG A 74 -14.28 -0.54 3.17
CA ARG A 74 -14.99 0.54 3.89
C ARG A 74 -16.48 0.60 3.54
N SER A 75 -16.83 0.26 2.30
CA SER A 75 -18.20 0.27 1.80
C SER A 75 -18.96 -1.05 2.03
N SER A 76 -18.31 -2.08 2.58
CA SER A 76 -18.91 -3.39 2.88
C SER A 76 -18.61 -3.84 4.31
N GLU A 77 -17.65 -4.72 4.55
CA GLU A 77 -17.39 -5.28 5.89
C GLU A 77 -17.04 -4.20 6.92
N GLY A 78 -16.38 -3.14 6.47
CA GLY A 78 -16.03 -1.98 7.30
C GLY A 78 -17.17 -0.97 7.50
N ALA A 79 -18.30 -1.09 6.79
CA ALA A 79 -19.35 -0.07 6.79
C ALA A 79 -19.84 0.35 8.20
N PRO A 80 -20.01 -0.56 9.19
CA PRO A 80 -20.37 -0.16 10.55
C PRO A 80 -19.37 0.79 11.23
N ILE A 81 -18.09 0.73 10.83
CA ILE A 81 -17.01 1.58 11.36
C ILE A 81 -16.98 2.92 10.61
N PHE A 82 -17.24 2.93 9.30
CA PHE A 82 -16.97 4.08 8.44
C PHE A 82 -18.19 4.93 8.06
N LYS A 83 -19.42 4.38 8.09
CA LYS A 83 -20.62 5.07 7.61
C LYS A 83 -20.88 6.44 8.25
N ASP A 84 -20.51 6.60 9.52
CA ASP A 84 -20.69 7.85 10.30
C ASP A 84 -19.43 8.71 10.33
N ARG A 85 -18.34 8.26 9.68
CA ARG A 85 -17.04 8.94 9.63
C ARG A 85 -16.73 9.54 8.27
N MET A 86 -17.24 8.92 7.20
CA MET A 86 -17.01 9.34 5.84
C MET A 86 -18.12 8.83 4.92
N ARG A 87 -18.18 9.39 3.70
CA ARG A 87 -19.03 8.84 2.64
C ARG A 87 -18.53 7.44 2.27
N ILE A 88 -19.45 6.49 2.23
CA ILE A 88 -19.23 5.15 1.68
C ILE A 88 -20.18 4.91 0.51
N ILE A 89 -19.86 3.95 -0.36
CA ILE A 89 -20.63 3.65 -1.58
C ILE A 89 -20.94 2.15 -1.61
N PRO A 90 -21.90 1.65 -0.79
CA PRO A 90 -22.10 0.21 -0.61
C PRO A 90 -22.42 -0.55 -1.90
N HIS A 91 -23.17 0.06 -2.81
CA HIS A 91 -23.52 -0.55 -4.09
C HIS A 91 -22.33 -0.71 -5.06
N ALA A 92 -21.20 -0.05 -4.80
CA ALA A 92 -19.99 -0.18 -5.59
C ALA A 92 -18.93 -1.07 -4.89
N ALA A 93 -19.23 -1.64 -3.72
CA ALA A 93 -18.23 -2.34 -2.93
C ALA A 93 -17.64 -3.53 -3.70
N ASP A 94 -18.48 -4.38 -4.29
CA ASP A 94 -18.01 -5.56 -5.03
C ASP A 94 -17.24 -5.17 -6.30
N ASP A 95 -17.70 -4.15 -7.02
CA ASP A 95 -16.99 -3.63 -8.20
C ASP A 95 -15.60 -3.07 -7.84
N LEU A 96 -15.50 -2.34 -6.72
CA LEU A 96 -14.21 -1.84 -6.23
C LEU A 96 -13.26 -2.99 -5.86
N LYS A 97 -13.75 -4.04 -5.21
CA LYS A 97 -12.94 -5.23 -4.90
C LYS A 97 -12.49 -5.93 -6.18
N ALA A 98 -13.37 -6.05 -7.17
CA ALA A 98 -13.04 -6.63 -8.47
C ALA A 98 -11.97 -5.82 -9.21
N LEU A 99 -12.09 -4.48 -9.23
CA LEU A 99 -11.08 -3.60 -9.84
C LEU A 99 -9.68 -3.78 -9.23
N ALA A 100 -9.61 -3.98 -7.91
CA ALA A 100 -8.34 -4.29 -7.25
C ALA A 100 -7.77 -5.63 -7.73
N GLN A 101 -8.61 -6.67 -7.85
CA GLN A 101 -8.20 -8.00 -8.33
C GLN A 101 -7.75 -7.97 -9.80
N ASP A 102 -8.47 -7.26 -10.68
CA ASP A 102 -8.08 -7.05 -12.07
C ASP A 102 -6.68 -6.43 -12.17
N LYS A 103 -6.39 -5.47 -11.27
CA LYS A 103 -5.09 -4.80 -11.25
C LYS A 103 -3.98 -5.67 -10.68
N ILE A 104 -4.28 -6.53 -9.71
CA ILE A 104 -3.36 -7.55 -9.20
C ILE A 104 -3.02 -8.54 -10.33
N GLN A 105 -4.01 -9.02 -11.08
CA GLN A 105 -3.81 -9.91 -12.23
C GLN A 105 -2.96 -9.25 -13.33
N TRP A 106 -3.22 -7.97 -13.63
CA TRP A 106 -2.39 -7.21 -14.56
C TRP A 106 -0.93 -7.12 -14.08
N LEU A 107 -0.71 -6.90 -12.78
CA LEU A 107 0.64 -6.84 -12.23
C LEU A 107 1.31 -8.23 -12.27
N ASP A 108 0.58 -9.29 -11.99
CA ASP A 108 1.05 -10.68 -12.09
C ASP A 108 1.65 -10.99 -13.47
N GLY A 109 0.93 -10.60 -14.53
CA GLY A 109 1.41 -10.75 -15.91
C GLY A 109 2.65 -9.90 -16.25
N LEU A 110 2.95 -8.86 -15.48
CA LEU A 110 4.12 -7.99 -15.65
C LEU A 110 5.30 -8.35 -14.74
N MET A 111 5.12 -9.30 -13.82
CA MET A 111 6.20 -9.75 -12.94
C MET A 111 7.24 -10.53 -13.73
N GLY A 112 6.84 -11.47 -14.60
CA GLY A 112 7.80 -12.29 -15.35
C GLY A 112 8.85 -12.89 -14.42
N ASP A 113 10.14 -12.68 -14.74
CA ASP A 113 11.27 -13.15 -13.93
C ASP A 113 11.71 -12.18 -12.82
N LYS A 114 10.97 -11.08 -12.57
CA LYS A 114 11.36 -10.09 -11.57
C LYS A 114 11.27 -10.65 -10.15
N THR A 115 12.28 -10.36 -9.34
CA THR A 115 12.31 -10.73 -7.92
C THR A 115 11.33 -9.90 -7.08
N TYR A 116 11.22 -8.60 -7.39
CA TYR A 116 10.45 -7.55 -6.73
C TYR A 116 9.76 -6.66 -7.76
N ILE A 117 8.88 -5.75 -7.34
CA ILE A 117 8.11 -4.90 -8.26
C ILE A 117 9.02 -4.06 -9.17
N CYS A 118 10.14 -3.55 -8.63
CA CYS A 118 11.17 -2.81 -9.37
C CYS A 118 12.33 -3.71 -9.82
N GLY A 119 12.03 -4.90 -10.36
CA GLY A 119 13.06 -5.82 -10.84
C GLY A 119 13.74 -6.57 -9.69
N ASP A 120 15.04 -6.38 -9.49
CA ASP A 120 15.78 -7.03 -8.40
C ASP A 120 15.90 -6.18 -7.14
N ARG A 121 15.36 -4.95 -7.17
CA ARG A 121 15.44 -4.00 -6.06
C ARG A 121 14.15 -4.05 -5.22
N PHE A 122 14.31 -4.44 -3.95
CA PHE A 122 13.26 -4.28 -2.95
C PHE A 122 13.01 -2.80 -2.70
N SER A 123 11.76 -2.37 -2.78
CA SER A 123 11.38 -0.95 -2.80
C SER A 123 10.13 -0.66 -1.97
N LEU A 124 9.78 0.63 -1.84
CA LEU A 124 8.53 1.06 -1.21
C LEU A 124 7.29 0.45 -1.90
N ALA A 125 7.36 0.19 -3.21
CA ALA A 125 6.27 -0.46 -3.93
C ALA A 125 5.96 -1.84 -3.37
N ASP A 126 6.99 -2.60 -2.99
CA ASP A 126 6.84 -3.94 -2.44
C ASP A 126 6.22 -3.92 -1.04
N ILE A 127 6.69 -3.01 -0.19
CA ILE A 127 6.20 -2.82 1.17
C ILE A 127 4.70 -2.46 1.14
N MET A 128 4.35 -1.46 0.34
CA MET A 128 2.97 -0.98 0.22
C MET A 128 2.05 -2.10 -0.22
N LEU A 129 2.38 -2.80 -1.32
CA LEU A 129 1.52 -3.85 -1.84
C LEU A 129 1.37 -4.99 -0.83
N CYS A 130 2.46 -5.46 -0.22
CA CYS A 130 2.42 -6.62 0.66
C CYS A 130 1.54 -6.37 1.89
N VAL A 131 1.68 -5.21 2.53
CA VAL A 131 0.88 -4.84 3.71
C VAL A 131 -0.61 -4.76 3.35
N PHE A 132 -0.96 -4.19 2.20
CA PHE A 132 -2.36 -4.09 1.79
C PHE A 132 -2.97 -5.41 1.31
N LEU A 133 -2.19 -6.33 0.75
CA LEU A 133 -2.68 -7.68 0.44
C LEU A 133 -2.92 -8.51 1.71
N GLU A 134 -2.09 -8.36 2.74
CA GLU A 134 -2.32 -8.99 4.05
C GLU A 134 -3.57 -8.42 4.73
N PHE A 135 -3.73 -7.09 4.70
CA PHE A 135 -4.97 -6.46 5.13
C PHE A 135 -6.17 -7.00 4.35
N GLY A 136 -6.09 -7.02 3.01
CA GLY A 136 -7.12 -7.55 2.13
C GLY A 136 -7.53 -8.97 2.52
N ALA A 137 -6.58 -9.88 2.67
CA ALA A 137 -6.82 -11.25 3.10
C ALA A 137 -7.53 -11.32 4.46
N SER A 138 -7.12 -10.49 5.43
CA SER A 138 -7.75 -10.43 6.76
C SER A 138 -9.21 -9.96 6.74
N VAL A 139 -9.63 -9.26 5.69
CA VAL A 139 -11.00 -8.71 5.53
C VAL A 139 -11.76 -9.35 4.37
N GLY A 140 -11.39 -10.57 3.96
CA GLY A 140 -12.13 -11.34 2.96
C GLY A 140 -11.85 -10.97 1.50
N GLN A 141 -10.73 -10.31 1.23
CA GLN A 141 -10.21 -10.00 -0.12
C GLN A 141 -8.84 -10.65 -0.34
N PRO A 142 -8.74 -12.00 -0.32
CA PRO A 142 -7.47 -12.69 -0.51
C PRO A 142 -6.92 -12.50 -1.94
N ILE A 143 -5.63 -12.78 -2.10
CA ILE A 143 -5.00 -12.89 -3.42
C ILE A 143 -5.60 -14.10 -4.14
N ASP A 144 -5.97 -13.95 -5.42
CA ASP A 144 -6.31 -15.12 -6.25
C ASP A 144 -5.06 -16.02 -6.42
N PRO A 145 -5.11 -17.30 -6.01
CA PRO A 145 -3.98 -18.22 -6.14
C PRO A 145 -3.51 -18.47 -7.59
N ASN A 146 -4.32 -18.13 -8.59
CA ASN A 146 -3.93 -18.19 -10.00
C ASN A 146 -2.90 -17.12 -10.39
N ASN A 147 -2.77 -16.05 -9.61
CA ASN A 147 -1.73 -15.03 -9.77
C ASN A 147 -0.40 -15.55 -9.17
N ALA A 148 0.18 -16.56 -9.82
CA ALA A 148 1.30 -17.34 -9.29
C ALA A 148 2.56 -16.49 -9.03
N ASN A 149 2.82 -15.46 -9.84
CA ASN A 149 3.98 -14.59 -9.64
C ASN A 149 3.78 -13.68 -8.43
N ILE A 150 2.57 -13.13 -8.26
CA ILE A 150 2.22 -12.34 -7.07
C ILE A 150 2.24 -13.20 -5.82
N VAL A 151 1.73 -14.43 -5.86
CA VAL A 151 1.80 -15.36 -4.72
C VAL A 151 3.26 -15.65 -4.34
N ALA A 152 4.12 -15.95 -5.33
CA ALA A 152 5.53 -16.21 -5.08
C ALA A 152 6.28 -14.97 -4.54
N TRP A 153 6.03 -13.80 -5.13
CA TRP A 153 6.57 -12.53 -4.67
C TRP A 153 6.11 -12.20 -3.24
N HIS A 154 4.82 -12.38 -2.95
CA HIS A 154 4.24 -12.09 -1.64
C HIS A 154 4.86 -12.94 -0.53
N ASN A 155 5.00 -14.25 -0.75
CA ASN A 155 5.67 -15.14 0.21
C ASN A 155 7.12 -14.69 0.47
N ARG A 156 7.86 -14.33 -0.60
CA ARG A 156 9.24 -13.82 -0.47
C ARG A 156 9.33 -12.54 0.35
N VAL A 157 8.39 -11.61 0.16
CA VAL A 157 8.35 -10.35 0.93
C VAL A 157 8.02 -10.61 2.40
N LYS A 158 7.09 -11.53 2.69
CA LYS A 158 6.72 -11.92 4.06
C LYS A 158 7.84 -12.61 4.83
N ASP A 159 8.71 -13.34 4.14
CA ASP A 159 9.87 -14.00 4.76
C ASP A 159 10.99 -13.03 5.18
N ARG A 160 10.89 -11.74 4.82
CA ARG A 160 11.88 -10.72 5.23
C ARG A 160 11.77 -10.45 6.73
N ALA A 161 12.91 -10.36 7.42
CA ALA A 161 12.97 -10.09 8.85
C ALA A 161 12.21 -8.82 9.29
N SER A 162 12.19 -7.78 8.45
CA SER A 162 11.45 -6.54 8.71
C SER A 162 9.93 -6.70 8.73
N PHE A 163 9.39 -7.79 8.16
CA PHE A 163 7.96 -8.07 8.13
C PHE A 163 7.49 -8.84 9.38
N ALA A 164 8.38 -9.63 9.99
CA ALA A 164 8.08 -10.41 11.19
C ALA A 164 8.31 -9.64 12.51
N ALA A 165 8.87 -8.43 12.43
CA ALA A 165 9.30 -7.63 13.57
C ALA A 165 8.17 -6.77 14.17
#